data_AF-A0A8H1QR45-F1
#
_entry.id   AF-A0A8H1QR45-F1
#
_cell.length_a   1.000
_cell.length_b   1.000
_cell.length_c   1.000
_cell.angle_alpha   90.00
_cell.angle_beta   90.00
_cell.angle_gamma   90.00
#
_symmetry.space_group_name_H-M   'P 1'
#
loop_
_entity.id
_entity.type
_entity.pdbx_description
1 polymer ?
#
loop_
_entity_poly.entity_id
_entity_poly.type
_entity_poly.pdbx_seq_one_letter_code
_entity_poly.pdbx_strand_id
1 'polypeptide(L)'
;MNAEAVNAGWEDILVRDNFQDRGQTPTSQPIWRSPDIIPFGSDILDFDLLESSYDGPDLGLRHPVVQGELNRIYVRGRNLKSGCPTSGDVRLYYARGGLFLDPREWHRITASGGATTVPFTVRGGGREIPPGQICVSRYAFVWPETPPGHYCMITTVDTPAHPMPPQLPTFNSNADYVNWVRYNPNVGWRNIDVIPCERKTYLLDDLALCNLDKTWTKYTFGISGTNLPAGVAIVSSTDQQFPFSLPPVQIYPPGDEVYTRSPPTAARLLRHRHGGGPVRPAPAL
;
A
#
# COMPACT_ATOMS: atom_id res chain seq x y z
N MET A 1 -25.55 18.50 15.91
CA MET A 1 -24.84 19.30 14.91
C MET A 1 -24.73 18.45 13.67
N ASN A 2 -25.41 18.85 12.59
CA ASN A 2 -25.50 18.08 11.36
C ASN A 2 -24.14 18.12 10.66
N ALA A 3 -23.62 16.94 10.30
CA ALA A 3 -22.48 16.83 9.41
C ALA A 3 -22.88 17.39 8.05
N GLU A 4 -22.36 18.56 7.69
CA GLU A 4 -22.42 19.05 6.32
C GLU A 4 -21.75 18.00 5.43
N ALA A 5 -22.49 17.54 4.43
CA ALA A 5 -21.97 16.65 3.40
C ALA A 5 -20.81 17.37 2.70
N VAL A 6 -19.58 16.95 2.99
CA VAL A 6 -18.42 17.29 2.18
C VAL A 6 -18.76 16.81 0.78
N ASN A 7 -18.99 17.75 -0.13
CA ASN A 7 -19.34 17.45 -1.51
C ASN A 7 -18.10 16.79 -2.16
N ALA A 8 -18.10 15.47 -2.20
CA ALA A 8 -17.08 14.68 -2.87
C ALA A 8 -17.27 14.85 -4.38
N GLY A 9 -16.59 15.84 -4.96
CA GLY A 9 -16.73 16.21 -6.38
C GLY A 9 -16.25 15.17 -7.39
N TRP A 10 -15.93 13.94 -6.95
CA TRP A 10 -15.53 12.84 -7.81
C TRP A 10 -16.75 12.08 -8.36
N GLU A 11 -16.93 12.09 -9.68
CA GLU A 11 -18.06 11.47 -10.39
C GLU A 11 -17.60 10.27 -11.24
N ASP A 12 -16.87 9.33 -10.64
CA ASP A 12 -16.46 8.08 -11.28
C ASP A 12 -16.19 6.97 -10.25
N ILE A 13 -15.51 5.89 -10.64
CA ILE A 13 -15.08 4.83 -9.73
C ILE A 13 -14.08 5.38 -8.71
N LEU A 14 -14.49 5.40 -7.45
CA LEU A 14 -13.64 5.69 -6.30
C LEU A 14 -12.93 4.41 -5.85
N VAL A 15 -11.62 4.52 -5.63
CA VAL A 15 -10.83 3.63 -4.77
C VAL A 15 -10.41 4.45 -3.57
N ARG A 16 -10.77 4.00 -2.38
CA ARG A 16 -10.56 4.77 -1.15
C ARG A 16 -9.13 4.64 -0.65
N ASP A 17 -8.57 5.75 -0.19
CA ASP A 17 -7.32 5.78 0.57
C ASP A 17 -7.51 5.33 2.04
N ASN A 18 -8.70 5.53 2.60
CA ASN A 18 -9.11 5.07 3.93
C ASN A 18 -10.65 5.02 4.06
N PHE A 19 -11.18 4.48 5.16
CA PHE A 19 -12.64 4.40 5.38
C PHE A 19 -13.36 5.75 5.51
N GLN A 20 -12.67 6.88 5.63
CA GLN A 20 -13.28 8.23 5.63
C GLN A 20 -13.25 8.88 4.26
N ASP A 21 -12.61 8.25 3.27
CA ASP A 21 -12.63 8.69 1.90
C ASP A 21 -14.02 8.46 1.29
N ARG A 22 -14.61 9.54 0.80
CA ARG A 22 -15.92 9.63 0.15
C ARG A 22 -15.79 10.13 -1.28
N GLY A 23 -14.56 10.30 -1.81
CA GLY A 23 -14.28 10.92 -3.10
C GLY A 23 -13.96 12.42 -3.01
N GLN A 24 -13.63 12.92 -1.82
CA GLN A 24 -13.17 14.29 -1.63
C GLN A 24 -11.71 14.43 -2.05
N THR A 25 -11.39 15.54 -2.73
CA THR A 25 -10.03 15.84 -3.17
C THR A 25 -9.54 17.15 -2.52
N PRO A 26 -8.45 17.14 -1.75
CA PRO A 26 -7.61 15.99 -1.42
C PRO A 26 -8.24 15.05 -0.37
N THR A 27 -7.95 13.76 -0.47
CA THR A 27 -8.31 12.82 0.60
C THR A 27 -7.58 13.16 1.91
N SER A 28 -8.24 12.85 3.03
CA SER A 28 -7.71 12.99 4.39
C SER A 28 -6.74 11.86 4.72
N GLN A 29 -5.80 12.09 5.63
CA GLN A 29 -4.89 11.05 6.12
C GLN A 29 -5.65 10.01 6.99
N PRO A 30 -5.14 8.77 7.14
CA PRO A 30 -3.95 8.20 6.51
C PRO A 30 -4.22 7.71 5.09
N ILE A 31 -3.33 8.00 4.13
CA ILE A 31 -3.53 7.62 2.73
C ILE A 31 -2.93 6.26 2.32
N TRP A 32 -2.10 5.67 3.19
CA TRP A 32 -1.44 4.38 2.97
C TRP A 32 -2.20 3.21 3.58
N ARG A 33 -3.51 3.38 3.82
CA ARG A 33 -4.38 2.40 4.50
C ARG A 33 -5.63 2.10 3.68
N SER A 34 -5.50 2.06 2.36
CA SER A 34 -6.62 1.77 1.48
C SER A 34 -7.32 0.48 1.92
N PRO A 35 -8.62 0.53 2.28
CA PRO A 35 -9.42 -0.66 2.58
C PRO A 35 -9.90 -1.34 1.30
N ASP A 36 -9.53 -0.79 0.14
CA ASP A 36 -9.96 -1.21 -1.17
C ASP A 36 -8.90 -2.03 -1.90
N ILE A 37 -7.68 -2.11 -1.35
CA ILE A 37 -6.69 -3.16 -1.66
C ILE A 37 -6.82 -4.22 -0.57
N ILE A 38 -7.29 -5.41 -0.93
CA ILE A 38 -7.74 -6.44 0.03
C ILE A 38 -6.89 -7.71 -0.13
N PRO A 39 -5.81 -7.87 0.65
CA PRO A 39 -5.24 -9.17 0.92
C PRO A 39 -6.31 -10.13 1.44
N PHE A 40 -6.35 -11.34 0.87
CA PHE A 40 -7.37 -12.34 1.18
C PHE A 40 -6.81 -13.78 1.17
N GLY A 41 -5.51 -13.90 1.40
CA GLY A 41 -4.81 -15.19 1.54
C GLY A 41 -5.13 -16.18 0.43
N SER A 42 -5.30 -17.45 0.79
CA SER A 42 -5.67 -18.52 -0.13
C SER A 42 -7.19 -18.65 -0.35
N ASP A 43 -7.99 -17.75 0.20
CA ASP A 43 -9.45 -17.79 0.10
C ASP A 43 -9.96 -17.06 -1.15
N ILE A 44 -11.28 -17.13 -1.38
CA ILE A 44 -11.96 -16.44 -2.47
C ILE A 44 -12.93 -15.44 -1.84
N LEU A 45 -12.77 -14.16 -2.22
CA LEU A 45 -13.66 -13.11 -1.75
C LEU A 45 -14.98 -13.17 -2.52
N ASP A 46 -16.07 -13.55 -1.83
CA ASP A 46 -17.42 -13.49 -2.38
C ASP A 46 -18.03 -12.07 -2.30
N PHE A 47 -19.10 -11.86 -3.06
CA PHE A 47 -19.75 -10.55 -3.16
C PHE A 47 -20.51 -10.14 -1.89
N ASP A 48 -21.02 -11.10 -1.10
CA ASP A 48 -21.77 -10.78 0.12
C ASP A 48 -20.82 -10.20 1.17
N LEU A 49 -19.64 -10.81 1.34
CA LEU A 49 -18.60 -10.30 2.21
C LEU A 49 -17.97 -9.00 1.67
N LEU A 50 -17.74 -8.91 0.35
CA LEU A 50 -17.24 -7.69 -0.30
C LEU A 50 -18.11 -6.47 0.00
N GLU A 51 -19.42 -6.59 -0.20
CA GLU A 51 -20.39 -5.50 -0.06
C GLU A 51 -20.64 -5.17 1.42
N SER A 52 -20.85 -6.19 2.27
CA SER A 52 -21.11 -5.98 3.70
C SER A 52 -19.93 -5.38 4.47
N SER A 53 -18.70 -5.56 3.98
CA SER A 53 -17.48 -4.99 4.56
C SER A 53 -17.07 -3.63 3.97
N TYR A 54 -17.89 -3.02 3.10
CA TYR A 54 -17.49 -1.80 2.40
C TYR A 54 -17.16 -0.68 3.38
N ASP A 55 -17.99 -0.45 4.39
CA ASP A 55 -17.76 0.57 5.42
C ASP A 55 -17.00 0.04 6.65
N GLY A 56 -16.43 -1.17 6.54
CA GLY A 56 -15.70 -1.86 7.59
C GLY A 56 -16.33 -3.21 7.93
N PRO A 57 -15.56 -4.16 8.50
CA PRO A 57 -14.15 -4.05 8.89
C PRO A 57 -13.16 -4.12 7.71
N ASP A 58 -11.90 -3.75 7.94
CA ASP A 58 -10.82 -3.98 6.96
C ASP A 58 -10.54 -5.49 6.82
N LEU A 59 -10.98 -6.07 5.71
CA LEU A 59 -10.76 -7.48 5.40
C LEU A 59 -9.28 -7.83 5.23
N GLY A 60 -8.47 -6.87 4.75
CA GLY A 60 -7.05 -7.05 4.50
C GLY A 60 -6.21 -7.18 5.77
N LEU A 61 -6.73 -6.73 6.93
CA LEU A 61 -6.06 -6.92 8.22
C LEU A 61 -6.26 -8.34 8.79
N ARG A 62 -7.26 -9.08 8.29
CA ARG A 62 -7.58 -10.43 8.77
C ARG A 62 -6.83 -11.52 7.99
N HIS A 63 -6.24 -11.17 6.85
CA HIS A 63 -5.56 -12.09 5.95
C HIS A 63 -4.16 -11.52 5.62
N PRO A 64 -3.18 -11.65 6.53
CA PRO A 64 -1.84 -11.18 6.27
C PRO A 64 -1.24 -11.87 5.04
N VAL A 65 -0.32 -11.21 4.36
CA VAL A 65 0.43 -11.81 3.25
C VAL A 65 1.53 -12.69 3.83
N VAL A 66 1.49 -13.99 3.57
CA VAL A 66 2.44 -14.96 4.14
C VAL A 66 3.40 -15.45 3.05
N GLN A 67 4.71 -15.35 3.28
CA GLN A 67 5.72 -15.84 2.35
C GLN A 67 5.51 -17.33 2.04
N GLY A 68 5.66 -17.75 0.78
CA GLY A 68 5.54 -19.15 0.37
C GLY A 68 4.10 -19.65 0.26
N GLU A 69 3.11 -18.86 0.67
CA GLU A 69 1.69 -19.18 0.55
C GLU A 69 1.04 -18.51 -0.67
N LEU A 70 -0.11 -19.04 -1.09
CA LEU A 70 -0.94 -18.35 -2.05
C LEU A 70 -1.57 -17.13 -1.38
N ASN A 71 -1.22 -15.94 -1.86
CA ASN A 71 -1.80 -14.69 -1.38
C ASN A 71 -2.55 -13.98 -2.50
N ARG A 72 -3.88 -14.10 -2.48
CA ARG A 72 -4.78 -13.37 -3.36
C ARG A 72 -4.99 -11.97 -2.81
N ILE A 73 -4.99 -11.01 -3.73
CA ILE A 73 -5.28 -9.62 -3.45
C ILE A 73 -6.38 -9.18 -4.41
N TYR A 74 -7.47 -8.68 -3.84
CA TYR A 74 -8.56 -8.09 -4.61
C TYR A 74 -8.44 -6.58 -4.54
N VAL A 75 -8.84 -5.91 -5.63
CA VAL A 75 -9.08 -4.47 -5.58
C VAL A 75 -10.57 -4.25 -5.71
N ARG A 76 -11.16 -3.42 -4.85
CA ARG A 76 -12.55 -2.98 -4.99
C ARG A 76 -12.64 -1.49 -5.26
N GLY A 77 -13.81 -1.04 -5.66
CA GLY A 77 -14.14 0.37 -5.80
C GLY A 77 -15.64 0.59 -5.76
N ARG A 78 -16.08 1.85 -5.87
CA ARG A 78 -17.49 2.21 -5.93
C ARG A 78 -17.73 3.26 -6.99
N ASN A 79 -18.70 3.04 -7.87
CA ASN A 79 -19.09 4.06 -8.84
C ASN A 79 -19.85 5.18 -8.13
N LEU A 80 -19.26 6.37 -8.04
CA LEU A 80 -19.92 7.56 -7.49
C LEU A 80 -20.69 8.36 -8.54
N LYS A 81 -20.46 8.09 -9.83
CA LYS A 81 -21.11 8.79 -10.93
C LYS A 81 -22.62 8.65 -10.86
N SER A 82 -23.31 9.79 -10.97
CA SER A 82 -24.76 9.82 -11.06
C SER A 82 -25.29 9.46 -12.47
N GLY A 83 -26.46 8.82 -12.52
CA GLY A 83 -27.29 8.72 -13.74
C GLY A 83 -26.86 7.74 -14.84
N CYS A 84 -25.62 7.22 -14.85
CA CYS A 84 -25.22 6.21 -15.84
C CYS A 84 -24.16 5.22 -15.33
N PRO A 85 -24.18 3.96 -15.80
CA PRO A 85 -23.11 3.03 -15.52
C PRO A 85 -21.76 3.52 -16.06
N THR A 86 -20.69 3.05 -15.42
CA THR A 86 -19.31 3.21 -15.90
C THR A 86 -18.65 1.83 -15.99
N SER A 87 -17.42 1.79 -16.48
CA SER A 87 -16.58 0.60 -16.45
C SER A 87 -15.16 1.03 -16.16
N GLY A 88 -14.39 0.15 -15.52
CA GLY A 88 -12.98 0.42 -15.32
C GLY A 88 -12.14 -0.84 -15.33
N ASP A 89 -10.87 -0.66 -15.64
CA ASP A 89 -9.85 -1.69 -15.58
C ASP A 89 -8.83 -1.33 -14.50
N VAL A 90 -8.47 -2.29 -13.67
CA VAL A 90 -7.60 -2.10 -12.52
C VAL A 90 -6.23 -2.71 -12.76
N ARG A 91 -5.19 -2.01 -12.27
CA ARG A 91 -3.81 -2.46 -12.23
C ARG A 91 -3.30 -2.37 -10.80
N LEU A 92 -2.59 -3.40 -10.35
CA LEU A 92 -1.99 -3.45 -9.02
C LEU A 92 -0.47 -3.54 -9.12
N TYR A 93 0.21 -2.81 -8.26
CA TYR A 93 1.65 -2.68 -8.21
C TYR A 93 2.15 -2.88 -6.79
N TYR A 94 3.40 -3.31 -6.64
CA TYR A 94 4.11 -3.29 -5.37
C TYR A 94 5.52 -2.76 -5.55
N ALA A 95 6.08 -2.26 -4.46
CA ALA A 95 7.51 -2.05 -4.32
C ALA A 95 7.91 -2.31 -2.87
N ARG A 96 9.21 -2.55 -2.67
CA ARG A 96 9.77 -2.76 -1.33
C ARG A 96 9.45 -1.54 -0.47
N GLY A 97 9.06 -1.81 0.77
CA GLY A 97 8.52 -0.83 1.71
C GLY A 97 9.55 0.25 2.00
N GLY A 98 9.14 1.48 1.71
CA GLY A 98 9.88 2.72 1.78
C GLY A 98 9.11 3.77 2.58
N LEU A 99 9.78 4.72 3.27
CA LEU A 99 9.16 6.05 3.39
C LEU A 99 9.02 6.60 1.97
N PHE A 100 7.87 6.38 1.36
CA PHE A 100 7.54 6.70 -0.03
C PHE A 100 8.13 5.76 -1.07
N LEU A 101 7.32 5.58 -2.09
CA LEU A 101 7.51 4.67 -3.18
C LEU A 101 8.12 5.42 -4.35
N ASP A 102 9.27 4.99 -4.85
CA ASP A 102 9.75 5.42 -6.16
C ASP A 102 8.94 4.66 -7.24
N PRO A 103 8.11 5.34 -8.06
CA PRO A 103 7.35 4.68 -9.14
C PRO A 103 8.22 3.92 -10.14
N ARG A 104 9.52 4.24 -10.21
CA ARG A 104 10.48 3.53 -11.06
C ARG A 104 10.80 2.12 -10.55
N GLU A 105 10.52 1.84 -9.28
CA GLU A 105 10.76 0.55 -8.65
C GLU A 105 9.47 -0.29 -8.56
N TRP A 106 8.36 0.18 -9.14
CA TRP A 106 7.09 -0.54 -9.05
C TRP A 106 7.05 -1.73 -9.99
N HIS A 107 6.74 -2.87 -9.39
CA HIS A 107 6.52 -4.12 -10.08
C HIS A 107 5.01 -4.34 -10.23
N ARG A 108 4.55 -4.58 -11.45
CA ARG A 108 3.16 -4.96 -11.71
C ARG A 108 2.89 -6.34 -11.13
N ILE A 109 1.76 -6.47 -10.43
CA ILE A 109 1.26 -7.76 -9.96
C ILE A 109 0.37 -8.36 -11.05
N THR A 110 0.52 -9.66 -11.24
CA THR A 110 -0.24 -10.41 -12.23
C THR A 110 -1.46 -11.05 -11.58
N ALA A 111 -2.60 -11.05 -12.28
CA ALA A 111 -3.80 -11.76 -11.86
C ALA A 111 -3.66 -13.27 -12.02
N SER A 112 -4.53 -14.05 -11.36
CA SER A 112 -4.54 -15.51 -11.47
C SER A 112 -4.66 -16.05 -12.91
N GLY A 113 -5.18 -15.24 -13.84
CA GLY A 113 -5.24 -15.52 -15.28
C GLY A 113 -4.07 -15.00 -16.11
N GLY A 114 -2.99 -14.49 -15.51
CA GLY A 114 -1.82 -13.98 -16.22
C GLY A 114 -1.91 -12.53 -16.69
N ALA A 115 -3.04 -11.85 -16.49
CA ALA A 115 -3.23 -10.46 -16.91
C ALA A 115 -2.68 -9.46 -15.89
N THR A 116 -2.03 -8.39 -16.35
CA THR A 116 -1.59 -7.27 -15.48
C THR A 116 -2.60 -6.13 -15.39
N THR A 117 -3.66 -6.21 -16.20
CA THR A 117 -4.80 -5.28 -16.21
C THR A 117 -6.05 -6.15 -16.15
N VAL A 118 -6.90 -5.90 -15.15
CA VAL A 118 -8.06 -6.75 -14.84
C VAL A 118 -9.31 -5.90 -14.90
N PRO A 119 -10.39 -6.31 -15.59
CA PRO A 119 -11.62 -5.55 -15.54
C PRO A 119 -12.25 -5.59 -14.17
N PHE A 120 -12.85 -4.48 -13.76
CA PHE A 120 -13.82 -4.50 -12.68
C PHE A 120 -15.11 -5.18 -13.11
N THR A 121 -15.72 -5.88 -12.15
CA THR A 121 -17.02 -6.51 -12.29
C THR A 121 -17.89 -6.23 -11.07
N VAL A 122 -19.20 -6.20 -11.28
CA VAL A 122 -20.21 -6.19 -10.22
C VAL A 122 -20.76 -7.59 -9.97
N ARG A 123 -21.66 -7.72 -9.00
CA ARG A 123 -22.40 -8.94 -8.72
C ARG A 123 -22.99 -9.52 -10.01
N GLY A 124 -22.79 -10.82 -10.23
CA GLY A 124 -23.17 -11.50 -11.47
C GLY A 124 -22.15 -11.39 -12.62
N GLY A 125 -21.01 -10.71 -12.41
CA GLY A 125 -19.89 -10.68 -13.35
C GLY A 125 -19.99 -9.64 -14.48
N GLY A 126 -20.98 -8.75 -14.45
CA GLY A 126 -21.13 -7.66 -15.41
C GLY A 126 -20.01 -6.63 -15.30
N ARG A 127 -19.57 -6.06 -16.43
CA ARG A 127 -18.54 -5.00 -16.49
C ARG A 127 -19.09 -3.59 -16.38
N GLU A 128 -20.38 -3.41 -16.67
CA GLU A 128 -21.07 -2.14 -16.42
C GLU A 128 -21.38 -2.05 -14.93
N ILE A 129 -20.84 -1.00 -14.29
CA ILE A 129 -20.95 -0.75 -12.86
C ILE A 129 -22.02 0.33 -12.68
N PRO A 130 -23.24 -0.01 -12.22
CA PRO A 130 -24.30 0.98 -12.05
C PRO A 130 -23.93 2.06 -11.02
N PRO A 131 -24.56 3.25 -11.08
CA PRO A 131 -24.41 4.29 -10.06
C PRO A 131 -24.56 3.73 -8.64
N GLY A 132 -23.62 4.09 -7.76
CA GLY A 132 -23.63 3.72 -6.34
C GLY A 132 -23.19 2.29 -6.02
N GLN A 133 -22.97 1.43 -7.03
CA GLN A 133 -22.61 0.01 -6.83
C GLN A 133 -21.12 -0.17 -6.55
N ILE A 134 -20.83 -1.25 -5.79
CA ILE A 134 -19.47 -1.70 -5.51
C ILE A 134 -19.03 -2.64 -6.63
N CYS A 135 -17.78 -2.49 -7.05
CA CYS A 135 -17.14 -3.37 -8.02
C CYS A 135 -15.86 -3.97 -7.43
N VAL A 136 -15.40 -5.07 -8.01
CA VAL A 136 -14.16 -5.76 -7.62
C VAL A 136 -13.42 -6.27 -8.85
N SER A 137 -12.10 -6.38 -8.76
CA SER A 137 -11.25 -6.98 -9.78
C SER A 137 -11.77 -8.37 -10.12
N ARG A 138 -12.15 -8.62 -11.38
CA ARG A 138 -12.75 -9.88 -11.85
C ARG A 138 -11.94 -11.11 -11.44
N TYR A 139 -10.62 -10.97 -11.47
CA TYR A 139 -9.67 -11.96 -11.01
C TYR A 139 -8.84 -11.37 -9.88
N ALA A 140 -8.50 -12.18 -8.89
CA ALA A 140 -7.54 -11.79 -7.88
C ALA A 140 -6.16 -11.58 -8.50
N PHE A 141 -5.47 -10.55 -8.04
CA PHE A 141 -4.02 -10.42 -8.17
C PHE A 141 -3.36 -11.46 -7.26
N VAL A 142 -2.30 -12.09 -7.75
CA VAL A 142 -1.54 -13.07 -6.96
C VAL A 142 -0.24 -12.43 -6.56
N TRP A 143 -0.05 -12.22 -5.26
CA TRP A 143 1.22 -11.71 -4.73
C TRP A 143 2.37 -12.60 -5.20
N PRO A 144 3.45 -12.05 -5.75
CA PRO A 144 4.59 -12.84 -6.18
C PRO A 144 5.36 -13.39 -4.97
N GLU A 145 6.16 -14.43 -5.19
CA GLU A 145 7.09 -14.89 -4.17
C GLU A 145 8.12 -13.79 -3.88
N THR A 146 8.05 -13.20 -2.69
CA THR A 146 8.94 -12.13 -2.24
C THR A 146 9.45 -12.44 -0.84
N PRO A 147 10.68 -12.00 -0.49
CA PRO A 147 11.16 -12.10 0.88
C PRO A 147 10.23 -11.41 1.88
N PRO A 148 10.23 -11.82 3.17
CA PRO A 148 9.54 -11.10 4.22
C PRO A 148 10.01 -9.64 4.31
N GLY A 149 9.11 -8.77 4.76
CA GLY A 149 9.40 -7.35 4.93
C GLY A 149 8.19 -6.45 4.71
N HIS A 150 8.41 -5.15 4.83
CA HIS A 150 7.39 -4.14 4.52
C HIS A 150 7.30 -3.93 3.02
N TYR A 151 6.09 -3.74 2.49
CA TYR A 151 5.84 -3.39 1.09
C TYR A 151 4.73 -2.36 0.99
N CYS A 152 4.81 -1.52 -0.02
CA CYS A 152 3.73 -0.62 -0.37
C CYS A 152 3.06 -1.14 -1.64
N MET A 153 1.74 -1.19 -1.65
CA MET A 153 0.91 -1.51 -2.80
C MET A 153 0.24 -0.26 -3.33
N ILE A 154 0.20 -0.15 -4.66
CA ILE A 154 -0.53 0.90 -5.36
C ILE A 154 -1.46 0.27 -6.35
N THR A 155 -2.71 0.73 -6.33
CA THR A 155 -3.68 0.38 -7.37
C THR A 155 -4.01 1.62 -8.19
N THR A 156 -4.26 1.42 -9.48
CA THR A 156 -4.82 2.44 -10.37
C THR A 156 -6.03 1.89 -11.11
N VAL A 157 -7.03 2.73 -11.29
CA VAL A 157 -8.26 2.41 -12.02
C VAL A 157 -8.34 3.31 -13.24
N ASP A 158 -8.32 2.66 -14.41
CA ASP A 158 -8.51 3.28 -15.71
C ASP A 158 -10.00 3.26 -16.04
N THR A 159 -10.60 4.41 -16.32
CA THR A 159 -11.98 4.51 -16.81
C THR A 159 -12.01 5.36 -18.09
N PRO A 160 -13.08 5.28 -18.90
CA PRO A 160 -13.21 6.15 -20.07
C PRO A 160 -13.17 7.65 -19.75
N ALA A 161 -13.66 8.06 -18.57
CA ALA A 161 -13.69 9.46 -18.15
C ALA A 161 -12.38 9.91 -17.47
N HIS A 162 -11.67 8.99 -16.83
CA HIS A 162 -10.41 9.24 -16.12
C HIS A 162 -9.35 8.20 -16.53
N PRO A 163 -8.82 8.29 -17.75
CA PRO A 163 -7.84 7.35 -18.24
C PRO A 163 -6.53 7.49 -17.45
N MET A 164 -5.95 6.35 -17.10
CA MET A 164 -4.67 6.23 -16.42
C MET A 164 -3.58 5.89 -17.44
N PRO A 165 -2.48 6.65 -17.50
CA PRO A 165 -1.46 6.46 -18.51
C PRO A 165 -0.85 5.05 -18.45
N PRO A 166 -0.38 4.49 -19.58
CA PRO A 166 0.26 3.17 -19.60
C PRO A 166 1.49 3.11 -18.67
N GLN A 167 2.25 4.20 -18.63
CA GLN A 167 3.35 4.42 -17.70
C GLN A 167 2.90 5.39 -16.61
N LEU A 168 3.12 5.03 -15.35
CA LEU A 168 2.76 5.89 -14.22
C LEU A 168 3.72 7.07 -14.10
N PRO A 169 3.26 8.21 -13.57
CA PRO A 169 4.09 9.39 -13.39
C PRO A 169 5.28 9.11 -12.47
N THR A 170 6.38 9.81 -12.72
CA THR A 170 7.52 9.89 -11.80
C THR A 170 7.41 11.14 -10.95
N PHE A 171 7.83 11.07 -9.69
CA PHE A 171 7.75 12.20 -8.76
C PHE A 171 9.14 12.77 -8.46
N ASN A 172 9.21 14.10 -8.30
CA ASN A 172 10.46 14.81 -8.00
C ASN A 172 10.65 15.03 -6.49
N SER A 173 9.63 14.74 -5.69
CA SER A 173 9.62 14.89 -4.24
C SER A 173 8.61 13.94 -3.61
N ASN A 174 8.74 13.70 -2.32
CA ASN A 174 7.78 12.90 -1.56
C ASN A 174 6.41 13.60 -1.48
N ALA A 175 6.40 14.93 -1.39
CA ALA A 175 5.19 15.73 -1.38
C ALA A 175 4.40 15.59 -2.68
N ASP A 176 5.09 15.56 -3.83
CA ASP A 176 4.44 15.36 -5.14
C ASP A 176 3.77 13.99 -5.23
N TYR A 177 4.43 12.94 -4.74
CA TYR A 177 3.85 11.59 -4.69
C TYR A 177 2.62 11.54 -3.78
N VAL A 178 2.73 12.07 -2.55
CA VAL A 178 1.62 12.13 -1.58
C VAL A 178 0.44 12.93 -2.14
N ASN A 179 0.72 14.06 -2.81
CA ASN A 179 -0.30 14.85 -3.45
C ASN A 179 -0.91 14.11 -4.64
N TRP A 180 -0.13 13.39 -5.43
CA TRP A 180 -0.69 12.60 -6.52
C TRP A 180 -1.69 11.56 -6.02
N VAL A 181 -1.36 10.79 -4.97
CA VAL A 181 -2.32 9.84 -4.38
C VAL A 181 -3.59 10.59 -3.90
N ARG A 182 -3.42 11.64 -3.09
CA ARG A 182 -4.53 12.40 -2.48
C ARG A 182 -5.47 13.08 -3.47
N TYR A 183 -4.97 13.44 -4.65
CA TYR A 183 -5.71 14.19 -5.66
C TYR A 183 -6.22 13.31 -6.81
N ASN A 184 -6.02 11.99 -6.77
CA ASN A 184 -6.50 11.06 -7.79
C ASN A 184 -7.36 9.97 -7.11
N PRO A 185 -8.70 10.16 -7.00
CA PRO A 185 -9.59 9.18 -6.34
C PRO A 185 -9.72 7.83 -7.05
N ASN A 186 -9.14 7.67 -8.25
CA ASN A 186 -8.96 6.40 -8.94
C ASN A 186 -7.58 5.75 -8.67
N VAL A 187 -6.88 6.19 -7.62
CA VAL A 187 -5.63 5.62 -7.10
C VAL A 187 -5.87 5.24 -5.65
N GLY A 188 -5.30 4.12 -5.22
CA GLY A 188 -5.29 3.75 -3.81
C GLY A 188 -3.91 3.27 -3.36
N TRP A 189 -3.56 3.56 -2.11
CA TRP A 189 -2.31 3.12 -1.49
C TRP A 189 -2.55 2.31 -0.23
N ARG A 190 -1.94 1.12 -0.15
CA ARG A 190 -1.93 0.28 1.06
C ARG A 190 -0.52 -0.17 1.40
N ASN A 191 -0.12 0.03 2.65
CA ASN A 191 1.05 -0.64 3.21
C ASN A 191 0.68 -2.04 3.69
N ILE A 192 1.55 -3.02 3.40
CA ILE A 192 1.40 -4.40 3.81
C ILE A 192 2.74 -4.94 4.33
N ASP A 193 2.67 -5.93 5.20
CA ASP A 193 3.83 -6.71 5.62
C ASP A 193 3.71 -8.12 5.05
N VAL A 194 4.80 -8.62 4.47
CA VAL A 194 4.97 -10.04 4.14
C VAL A 194 5.59 -10.71 5.34
N ILE A 195 4.85 -11.63 5.95
CA ILE A 195 5.31 -12.36 7.13
C ILE A 195 5.91 -13.71 6.72
N PRO A 196 6.99 -14.18 7.36
CA PRO A 196 7.59 -15.48 7.05
C PRO A 196 6.62 -16.63 7.34
N CYS A 197 6.57 -17.65 6.47
CA CYS A 197 5.96 -18.92 6.83
C CYS A 197 6.75 -19.56 7.99
N GLU A 198 6.03 -20.07 8.98
CA GLU A 198 6.57 -20.91 10.07
C GLU A 198 7.54 -20.26 11.11
N ARG A 199 7.65 -18.93 11.22
CA ARG A 199 8.45 -18.30 12.30
C ARG A 199 7.59 -17.73 13.44
N LYS A 200 7.90 -18.13 14.68
CA LYS A 200 7.33 -17.59 15.94
C LYS A 200 7.95 -16.24 16.38
N THR A 201 8.81 -15.65 15.55
CA THR A 201 9.50 -14.39 15.82
C THR A 201 9.22 -13.43 14.67
N TYR A 202 8.46 -12.37 14.94
CA TYR A 202 8.25 -11.28 14.00
C TYR A 202 9.44 -10.34 14.07
N LEU A 203 10.35 -10.47 13.12
CA LEU A 203 11.39 -9.49 12.85
C LEU A 203 10.91 -8.65 11.67
N LEU A 204 10.53 -7.39 11.91
CA LEU A 204 10.35 -6.41 10.85
C LEU A 204 11.75 -5.93 10.42
N ASP A 205 12.52 -6.83 9.81
CA ASP A 205 13.85 -6.50 9.30
C ASP A 205 13.68 -5.83 7.93
N ASP A 206 14.29 -4.65 7.77
CA ASP A 206 14.39 -3.89 6.52
C ASP A 206 13.14 -3.12 6.07
N LEU A 207 12.70 -2.13 6.85
CA LEU A 207 12.01 -0.97 6.27
C LEU A 207 13.04 -0.15 5.48
N ALA A 208 13.02 -0.24 4.15
CA ALA A 208 13.82 0.66 3.32
C ALA A 208 13.30 2.09 3.52
N LEU A 209 14.16 3.10 3.34
CA LEU A 209 13.77 4.50 3.46
C LEU A 209 14.22 5.22 2.19
N CYS A 210 13.27 5.72 1.41
CA CYS A 210 13.60 6.54 0.25
C CYS A 210 13.46 8.03 0.62
N ASN A 211 14.32 8.87 0.03
CA ASN A 211 14.11 10.30 0.01
C ASN A 211 14.11 10.74 -1.46
N LEU A 212 12.92 10.98 -2.02
CA LEU A 212 12.81 11.48 -3.40
C LEU A 212 13.29 12.93 -3.53
N ASP A 213 13.39 13.66 -2.42
CA ASP A 213 13.83 15.05 -2.45
C ASP A 213 15.30 15.16 -2.89
N LYS A 214 15.59 16.14 -3.75
CA LYS A 214 16.98 16.45 -4.17
C LYS A 214 17.82 17.04 -3.04
N THR A 215 17.17 17.46 -1.96
CA THR A 215 17.77 18.06 -0.77
C THR A 215 17.64 17.13 0.42
N TRP A 216 18.50 17.35 1.41
CA TRP A 216 18.46 16.64 2.69
C TRP A 216 17.14 16.90 3.42
N THR A 217 16.43 15.82 3.76
CA THR A 217 15.18 15.88 4.51
C THR A 217 15.37 15.19 5.86
N LYS A 218 14.90 15.83 6.94
CA LYS A 218 14.90 15.25 8.29
C LYS A 218 13.65 14.41 8.47
N TYR A 219 13.82 13.15 8.86
CA TYR A 219 12.72 12.25 9.18
C TYR A 219 12.62 12.02 10.68
N THR A 220 11.39 11.88 11.17
CA THR A 220 11.10 11.44 12.55
C THR A 220 10.30 10.15 12.45
N PHE A 221 10.78 9.09 13.08
CA PHE A 221 10.10 7.82 13.12
C PHE A 221 9.31 7.70 14.41
N GLY A 222 8.09 7.18 14.31
CA GLY A 222 7.25 6.80 15.43
C GLY A 222 6.80 5.36 15.25
N ILE A 223 6.92 4.56 16.31
CA ILE A 223 6.35 3.22 16.36
C ILE A 223 5.23 3.23 17.40
N SER A 224 4.08 2.68 17.04
CA SER A 224 2.95 2.43 17.93
C SER A 224 2.30 1.09 17.59
N GLY A 225 1.66 0.48 18.57
CA GLY A 225 0.92 -0.77 18.40
C GLY A 225 -0.03 -0.99 19.56
N THR A 226 -1.04 -1.83 19.34
CA THR A 226 -2.00 -2.27 20.36
C THR A 226 -1.94 -3.78 20.50
N ASN A 227 -2.28 -4.31 21.68
CA ASN A 227 -2.22 -5.76 21.99
C ASN A 227 -0.86 -6.40 21.69
N LEU A 228 0.22 -5.64 21.85
CA LEU A 228 1.57 -6.17 21.68
C LEU A 228 1.87 -7.17 22.82
N PRO A 229 2.52 -8.30 22.54
CA PRO A 229 2.95 -9.21 23.58
C PRO A 229 3.93 -8.49 24.51
N ALA A 230 3.83 -8.75 25.81
CA ALA A 230 4.78 -8.23 26.77
C ALA A 230 6.21 -8.61 26.33
N GLY A 231 7.10 -7.62 26.32
CA GLY A 231 8.41 -7.79 25.71
C GLY A 231 9.16 -6.49 25.59
N VAL A 232 10.18 -6.49 24.74
CA VAL A 232 11.02 -5.31 24.49
C VAL A 232 11.06 -5.06 22.98
N ALA A 233 10.69 -3.86 22.56
CA ALA A 233 10.90 -3.40 21.20
C ALA A 233 12.29 -2.77 21.08
N ILE A 234 13.05 -3.18 20.08
CA ILE A 234 14.33 -2.56 19.71
C ILE A 234 14.16 -1.98 18.32
N VAL A 235 14.60 -0.74 18.14
CA VAL A 235 14.54 -0.04 16.86
C VAL A 235 15.93 0.46 16.55
N SER A 236 16.52 -0.05 15.48
CA SER A 236 17.87 0.32 15.05
C SER A 236 17.96 0.35 13.54
N SER A 237 18.95 1.08 13.03
CA SER A 237 19.35 1.04 11.63
C SER A 237 20.55 0.13 11.45
N THR A 238 20.46 -0.76 10.48
CA THR A 238 21.58 -1.58 9.98
C THR A 238 22.38 -0.86 8.89
N ASP A 239 21.93 0.31 8.44
CA ASP A 239 22.65 1.13 7.46
C ASP A 239 23.88 1.77 8.12
N GLN A 240 25.06 1.32 7.68
CA GLN A 240 26.35 1.86 8.16
C GLN A 240 26.53 3.35 7.88
N GLN A 241 25.78 3.91 6.92
CA GLN A 241 25.82 5.33 6.61
C GLN A 241 24.94 6.16 7.56
N PHE A 242 23.91 5.55 8.15
CA PHE A 242 22.96 6.18 9.09
C PHE A 242 22.71 5.29 10.30
N PRO A 243 23.74 5.01 11.10
CA PRO A 243 23.55 4.17 12.28
C PRO A 243 22.72 4.94 13.30
N PHE A 244 21.62 4.34 13.72
CA PHE A 244 20.91 4.76 14.92
C PHE A 244 20.47 3.53 15.70
N SER A 245 20.32 3.70 17.01
CA SER A 245 19.69 2.73 17.88
C SER A 245 18.88 3.52 18.91
N LEU A 246 17.58 3.25 18.97
CA LEU A 246 16.73 3.80 20.01
C LEU A 246 16.90 2.96 21.28
N PRO A 247 16.78 3.58 22.47
CA PRO A 247 16.72 2.82 23.71
C PRO A 247 15.64 1.73 23.60
N PRO A 248 15.88 0.51 24.12
CA PRO A 248 14.88 -0.53 24.13
C PRO A 248 13.60 -0.05 24.83
N VAL A 249 12.45 -0.31 24.22
CA VAL A 249 11.17 0.15 24.73
C VAL A 249 10.42 -1.03 25.31
N GLN A 250 10.16 -0.96 26.62
CA GLN A 250 9.41 -1.99 27.31
C GLN A 250 7.94 -1.96 26.85
N ILE A 251 7.46 -3.11 26.40
CA ILE A 251 6.05 -3.36 26.09
C ILE A 251 5.44 -4.08 27.28
N TYR A 252 4.38 -3.49 27.84
CA TYR A 252 3.58 -4.09 28.90
C TYR A 252 2.34 -4.79 28.31
N PRO A 253 1.76 -5.80 28.99
CA PRO A 253 0.54 -6.50 28.55
C PRO A 253 -0.64 -5.53 28.28
N PRO A 254 -1.69 -5.96 27.55
CA PRO A 254 -2.60 -5.05 26.86
C PRO A 254 -3.27 -4.05 27.80
N GLY A 255 -3.05 -2.75 27.53
CA GLY A 255 -3.57 -1.62 28.28
C GLY A 255 -2.96 -0.28 27.89
N ASP A 256 -1.69 -0.27 27.44
CA ASP A 256 -0.94 0.97 27.16
C ASP A 256 -0.61 1.15 25.67
N GLU A 257 -0.81 2.37 25.15
CA GLU A 257 -0.16 2.82 23.93
C GLU A 257 1.32 3.08 24.22
N VAL A 258 2.21 2.29 23.61
CA VAL A 258 3.64 2.53 23.70
C VAL A 258 4.07 3.43 22.54
N TYR A 259 4.72 4.54 22.88
CA TYR A 259 5.17 5.53 21.90
C TYR A 259 6.66 5.83 22.06
N THR A 260 7.40 5.73 20.96
CA THR A 260 8.84 6.02 20.90
C THR A 260 9.14 6.82 19.64
N ARG A 261 9.92 7.90 19.80
CA ARG A 261 10.38 8.79 18.71
C ARG A 261 11.88 8.64 18.54
N SER A 262 12.33 8.55 17.30
CA SER A 262 13.74 8.81 16.99
C SER A 262 14.07 10.30 17.14
N PRO A 263 15.31 10.67 17.48
CA PRO A 263 15.81 12.01 17.21
C PRO A 263 15.71 12.30 15.69
N PRO A 264 15.49 13.55 15.29
CA PRO A 264 15.45 13.91 13.87
C PRO A 264 16.80 13.57 13.22
N THR A 265 16.81 12.58 12.34
CA THR A 265 18.01 12.12 11.63
C THR A 265 17.98 12.67 10.21
N ALA A 266 19.12 13.16 9.73
CA ALA A 266 19.28 13.63 8.35
C ALA A 266 19.47 12.41 7.43
N ALA A 267 18.49 12.09 6.59
CA ALA A 267 18.62 10.98 5.66
C ALA A 267 19.49 11.41 4.45
N ARG A 268 20.66 10.78 4.27
CA ARG A 268 21.40 10.84 3.00
C ARG A 268 20.87 9.73 2.12
N LEU A 269 20.30 10.13 0.99
CA LEU A 269 20.28 9.40 -0.27
C LEU A 269 20.69 7.90 -0.21
N LEU A 270 19.72 7.00 -0.03
CA LEU A 270 19.86 5.61 -0.46
C LEU A 270 19.80 5.59 -1.99
N ARG A 271 20.96 5.71 -2.65
CA ARG A 271 21.07 5.37 -4.09
C ARG A 271 21.20 3.87 -4.21
N HIS A 272 20.18 3.19 -4.73
CA HIS A 272 20.37 1.86 -5.30
C HIS A 272 21.26 2.01 -6.55
N ARG A 273 22.55 1.66 -6.43
CA ARG A 273 23.42 1.47 -7.61
C ARG A 273 23.07 0.10 -8.20
N HIS A 274 22.47 0.07 -9.38
CA HIS A 274 22.54 -1.13 -10.22
C HIS A 274 24.01 -1.38 -10.58
N GLY A 275 24.61 -2.38 -9.96
CA GLY A 275 25.93 -2.87 -10.32
C GLY A 275 25.86 -3.73 -11.58
N GLY A 276 26.66 -3.38 -12.58
CA GLY A 276 26.99 -4.24 -13.71
C GLY A 276 28.50 -4.29 -13.89
N GLY A 277 29.12 -5.41 -13.50
CA GLY A 277 30.43 -5.86 -14.02
C GLY A 277 31.59 -5.91 -13.02
N PRO A 278 32.52 -6.87 -13.17
CA PRO A 278 32.94 -7.73 -12.07
C PRO A 278 34.29 -7.39 -11.45
N VAL A 279 34.46 -7.86 -10.21
CA VAL A 279 35.74 -7.97 -9.51
C VAL A 279 36.69 -8.87 -10.31
N ARG A 280 37.90 -8.38 -10.58
CA ARG A 280 39.07 -9.23 -10.80
C ARG A 280 40.14 -8.92 -9.76
N PRO A 281 40.90 -9.95 -9.32
CA PRO A 281 41.69 -9.91 -8.11
C PRO A 281 43.04 -9.21 -8.35
N ALA A 282 43.56 -8.52 -7.33
CA ALA A 282 45.01 -8.37 -7.19
C ALA A 282 45.61 -9.75 -6.85
N PRO A 283 46.81 -10.14 -7.34
CA PRO A 283 48.03 -9.59 -6.73
C PRO A 283 49.33 -9.56 -7.58
N ALA A 284 50.36 -8.92 -6.98
CA ALA A 284 51.82 -9.00 -7.18
C ALA A 284 52.39 -8.45 -8.50
N LEU A 285 53.38 -7.55 -8.56
CA LEU A 285 54.48 -7.12 -7.66
C LEU A 285 54.50 -5.59 -7.51
#